data_AF-A0AB33BF06-F1
#
_entry.id   AF-A0AB33BF06-F1
#
_cell.length_a   1.000
_cell.length_b   1.000
_cell.length_c   1.000
_cell.angle_alpha   90.00
_cell.angle_beta   90.00
_cell.angle_gamma   90.00
#
_symmetry.space_group_name_H-M   'P 1'
#
loop_
_entity.id
_entity.type
_entity.pdbx_description
1 polymer ?
#
loop_
_entity_poly.entity_id
_entity_poly.type
_entity_poly.pdbx_seq_one_letter_code
_entity_poly.pdbx_strand_id
1 'polypeptide(L)'
;MILYVCSYVLRTPFFSEKRIDLKEMGWEKLSNIIKNVFYFGGSVIIHKTDADYSEESERLAYSDIDSYSMVCDSRYGYLLGCSISENEEYPAGTYLRLVNRAAKNPDEIYIFEPHEDEWKAKYVNQDLELSLKLFKDIYEDGELSFESKIMFE
;
A
#
# COMPACT_ATOMS: atom_id res chain seq x y z
N MET A 1 17.82 -0.25 -12.47
CA MET A 1 16.69 -0.94 -13.19
C MET A 1 15.43 -0.75 -12.37
N ILE A 2 14.33 -0.28 -12.96
CA ILE A 2 13.07 -0.13 -12.21
C ILE A 2 12.44 -1.50 -11.92
N LEU A 3 12.23 -1.77 -10.64
CA LEU A 3 11.52 -2.95 -10.12
C LEU A 3 10.34 -2.52 -9.25
N TYR A 4 9.35 -3.38 -9.17
CA TYR A 4 8.23 -3.25 -8.25
C TYR A 4 8.26 -4.40 -7.27
N VAL A 5 8.46 -4.08 -6.00
CA VAL A 5 8.65 -5.09 -4.97
C VAL A 5 7.60 -4.95 -3.88
N CYS A 6 6.99 -6.07 -3.51
CA CYS A 6 5.99 -6.17 -2.46
C CYS A 6 6.62 -6.65 -1.15
N SER A 7 6.24 -6.00 -0.06
CA SER A 7 6.44 -6.49 1.31
C SER A 7 5.07 -6.58 1.98
N TYR A 8 4.81 -7.63 2.75
CA TYR A 8 3.54 -7.76 3.44
C TYR A 8 3.69 -8.48 4.78
N VAL A 9 2.74 -8.20 5.66
CA VAL A 9 2.58 -8.81 6.98
C VAL A 9 1.12 -9.21 7.13
N LEU A 10 0.88 -10.45 7.51
CA LEU A 10 -0.40 -10.94 8.03
C LEU A 10 -0.29 -11.05 9.55
N ARG A 11 -1.33 -10.65 10.26
CA ARG A 11 -1.32 -10.72 11.74
C ARG A 11 -1.81 -12.05 12.27
N THR A 12 -2.79 -12.68 11.63
CA THR A 12 -3.41 -13.90 12.16
C THR A 12 -3.74 -14.91 11.04
N PRO A 13 -2.97 -16.00 10.89
CA PRO A 13 -1.72 -16.30 11.59
C PRO A 13 -0.63 -15.28 11.25
N PHE A 14 0.34 -15.10 12.15
CA PHE A 14 1.46 -14.18 11.88
C PHE A 14 2.32 -14.71 10.75
N PHE A 15 2.53 -13.87 9.74
CA PHE A 15 3.40 -14.17 8.60
C PHE A 15 3.97 -12.86 8.05
N SER A 16 5.22 -12.85 7.59
CA SER A 16 5.81 -11.67 6.99
C SER A 16 6.81 -12.03 5.90
N GLU A 17 6.72 -11.37 4.76
CA GLU A 17 7.70 -11.43 3.69
C GLU A 17 8.06 -10.02 3.21
N LYS A 18 9.26 -9.86 2.67
CA LYS A 18 9.79 -8.57 2.22
C LYS A 18 10.39 -8.68 0.83
N ARG A 19 10.23 -7.61 0.06
CA ARG A 19 10.93 -7.36 -1.22
C ARG A 19 10.77 -8.51 -2.25
N ILE A 20 9.55 -8.99 -2.44
CA ILE A 20 9.22 -9.98 -3.50
C ILE A 20 8.91 -9.22 -4.79
N ASP A 21 9.53 -9.62 -5.89
CA ASP A 21 9.21 -9.06 -7.20
C ASP A 21 7.74 -9.31 -7.58
N LEU A 22 7.01 -8.25 -7.94
CA LEU A 22 5.60 -8.34 -8.28
C LEU A 22 5.33 -9.15 -9.56
N LYS A 23 6.21 -9.07 -10.56
CA LYS A 23 6.07 -9.83 -11.80
C LYS A 23 6.31 -11.32 -11.56
N GLU A 24 7.25 -11.67 -10.68
CA GLU A 24 7.45 -13.07 -10.26
C GLU A 24 6.27 -13.59 -9.41
N MET A 25 5.73 -12.74 -8.53
CA MET A 25 4.58 -13.09 -7.68
C MET A 25 3.31 -13.33 -8.49
N GLY A 26 3.06 -12.46 -9.49
CA GLY A 26 1.83 -12.45 -10.28
C GLY A 26 0.61 -11.89 -9.54
N TRP A 27 -0.35 -11.40 -10.31
CA TRP A 27 -1.56 -10.75 -9.79
C TRP A 27 -2.40 -11.65 -8.88
N GLU A 28 -2.58 -12.93 -9.25
CA GLU A 28 -3.42 -13.84 -8.47
C GLU A 28 -2.93 -13.96 -7.02
N LYS A 29 -1.63 -14.19 -6.84
CA LYS A 29 -1.01 -14.29 -5.52
C LYS A 29 -1.07 -12.96 -4.76
N LEU A 30 -0.76 -11.83 -5.43
CA LEU A 30 -0.88 -10.50 -4.82
C LEU A 30 -2.30 -10.22 -4.34
N SER A 31 -3.31 -10.51 -5.17
CA SER A 31 -4.72 -10.27 -4.83
C SER A 31 -5.16 -11.11 -3.62
N ASN A 32 -4.67 -12.34 -3.50
CA ASN A 32 -4.93 -13.19 -2.35
C ASN A 32 -4.25 -12.67 -1.08
N ILE A 33 -3.03 -12.11 -1.19
CA ILE A 33 -2.35 -11.44 -0.08
C ILE A 33 -3.16 -10.23 0.39
N ILE A 34 -3.61 -9.36 -0.52
CA ILE A 34 -4.43 -8.19 -0.19
C ILE A 34 -5.71 -8.59 0.54
N LYS A 35 -6.42 -9.60 0.03
CA LYS A 35 -7.63 -10.17 0.68
C LYS A 35 -7.32 -10.67 2.08
N ASN A 36 -6.24 -11.43 2.24
CA ASN A 36 -5.85 -11.95 3.55
C ASN A 36 -5.49 -10.82 4.52
N VAL A 37 -4.75 -9.80 4.08
CA VAL A 37 -4.41 -8.63 4.90
C VAL A 37 -5.68 -7.88 5.29
N PHE A 38 -6.63 -7.71 4.37
CA PHE A 38 -7.92 -7.08 4.64
C PHE A 38 -8.71 -7.83 5.73
N TYR A 39 -8.87 -9.16 5.62
CA TYR A 39 -9.69 -9.92 6.56
C TYR A 39 -9.00 -10.21 7.91
N PHE A 40 -7.69 -10.42 7.90
CA PHE A 40 -6.95 -10.86 9.08
C PHE A 40 -6.08 -9.76 9.70
N GLY A 41 -6.10 -8.56 9.14
CA GLY A 41 -5.25 -7.45 9.54
C GLY A 41 -3.78 -7.64 9.16
N GLY A 42 -3.05 -6.54 9.17
CA GLY A 42 -1.64 -6.51 8.78
C GLY A 42 -1.34 -5.35 7.84
N SER A 43 -0.39 -5.55 6.94
CA SER A 43 -0.06 -4.55 5.94
C SER A 43 0.47 -5.15 4.66
N VAL A 44 0.33 -4.40 3.57
CA VAL A 44 1.01 -4.65 2.31
C VAL A 44 1.58 -3.32 1.81
N ILE A 45 2.82 -3.35 1.34
CA ILE A 45 3.51 -2.19 0.79
C ILE A 45 4.13 -2.61 -0.53
N ILE A 46 3.86 -1.84 -1.58
CA ILE A 46 4.53 -1.96 -2.87
C ILE A 46 5.47 -0.77 -3.00
N HIS A 47 6.73 -1.04 -3.30
CA HIS A 47 7.72 -0.03 -3.62
C HIS A 47 8.03 -0.08 -5.12
N LYS A 48 7.98 1.08 -5.78
CA LYS A 48 8.71 1.30 -7.04
C LYS A 48 10.14 1.63 -6.65
N THR A 49 11.09 0.86 -7.15
CA THR A 49 12.48 0.96 -6.72
C THR A 49 13.39 1.05 -7.93
N ASP A 50 14.39 1.92 -7.88
CA ASP A 50 15.56 1.75 -8.72
C ASP A 50 16.49 0.74 -8.07
N ALA A 51 16.68 -0.40 -8.75
CA ALA A 51 17.54 -1.47 -8.30
C ALA A 51 18.82 -1.49 -9.14
N ASP A 52 19.95 -1.29 -8.48
CA ASP A 52 21.27 -1.40 -9.10
C ASP A 52 22.02 -2.59 -8.52
N TYR A 53 22.58 -3.41 -9.42
CA TYR A 53 23.44 -4.51 -9.01
C TYR A 53 24.80 -3.95 -8.61
N SER A 54 25.14 -4.08 -7.34
CA SER A 54 26.47 -3.72 -6.84
C SER A 54 27.38 -4.95 -7.00
N GLU A 55 28.32 -4.89 -7.96
CA GLU A 55 29.33 -5.93 -8.14
C GLU A 55 30.19 -6.12 -6.88
N GLU A 56 30.44 -5.06 -6.11
CA GLU A 56 31.23 -5.12 -4.87
C GLU A 56 30.56 -5.89 -3.73
N SER A 57 29.22 -5.89 -3.68
CA SER A 57 28.45 -6.54 -2.61
C SER A 57 27.72 -7.81 -3.05
N GLU A 58 27.78 -8.15 -4.35
CA GLU A 58 27.01 -9.21 -5.00
C GLU A 58 25.50 -9.14 -4.67
N ARG A 59 24.99 -7.93 -4.41
CA ARG A 59 23.61 -7.69 -3.97
C ARG A 59 22.96 -6.59 -4.81
N LEU A 60 21.64 -6.71 -4.95
CA LEU A 60 20.80 -5.63 -5.45
C LEU A 60 20.67 -4.56 -4.36
N ALA A 61 21.15 -3.36 -4.65
CA ALA A 61 20.86 -2.18 -3.88
C ALA A 61 19.55 -1.58 -4.37
N TYR A 62 18.60 -1.34 -3.46
CA TYR A 62 17.31 -0.74 -3.78
C TYR A 62 17.27 0.71 -3.30
N SER A 63 16.89 1.62 -4.19
CA SER A 63 16.50 2.97 -3.87
C SER A 63 15.00 3.12 -4.09
N ASP A 64 14.23 3.27 -3.01
CA ASP A 64 12.77 3.44 -3.10
C ASP A 64 12.44 4.81 -3.68
N ILE A 65 11.60 4.83 -4.72
CA ILE A 65 11.14 6.03 -5.42
C ILE A 65 9.73 6.35 -4.95
N ASP A 66 8.80 5.42 -5.17
CA ASP A 66 7.40 5.56 -4.78
C ASP A 66 7.02 4.40 -3.87
N SER A 67 6.05 4.63 -3.00
CA SER A 67 5.48 3.59 -2.15
C SER A 67 3.95 3.69 -2.11
N TYR A 68 3.31 2.53 -2.12
CA TYR A 68 1.87 2.36 -1.94
C TYR A 68 1.66 1.40 -0.80
N SER A 69 0.98 1.84 0.25
CA SER A 69 0.81 1.07 1.47
C SER A 69 -0.66 0.92 1.81
N MET A 70 -1.03 -0.28 2.24
CA MET A 70 -2.29 -0.57 2.88
C MET A 70 -2.01 -1.17 4.26
N VAL A 71 -2.64 -0.61 5.29
CA VAL A 71 -2.62 -1.13 6.66
C VAL A 71 -4.04 -1.48 7.05
N CYS A 72 -4.25 -2.71 7.50
CA CYS A 72 -5.57 -3.21 7.84
C CYS A 72 -5.67 -3.57 9.32
N ASP A 73 -6.79 -3.19 9.90
CA ASP A 73 -7.27 -3.68 11.18
C ASP A 73 -8.63 -4.35 10.94
N SER A 74 -8.73 -5.65 11.24
CA SER A 74 -9.91 -6.45 10.94
C SER A 74 -11.19 -5.97 11.63
N ARG A 75 -11.07 -5.10 12.65
CA ARG A 75 -12.21 -4.49 13.35
C ARG A 75 -12.81 -3.30 12.59
N TYR A 76 -11.99 -2.56 11.85
CA TYR A 76 -12.38 -1.25 11.30
C TYR A 76 -12.29 -1.18 9.78
N GLY A 77 -11.36 -1.90 9.16
CA GLY A 77 -11.08 -1.84 7.73
C GLY A 77 -9.61 -1.50 7.46
N TYR A 78 -9.37 -0.69 6.44
CA TYR A 78 -8.03 -0.38 5.96
C TYR A 78 -7.78 1.11 5.78
N LEU A 79 -6.51 1.47 5.98
CA LEU A 79 -5.92 2.73 5.57
C LEU A 79 -5.12 2.44 4.32
N LEU A 80 -5.24 3.27 3.29
CA LEU A 80 -4.40 3.18 2.10
C LEU A 80 -3.79 4.54 1.85
N GLY A 81 -2.48 4.58 1.67
CA GLY A 81 -1.77 5.81 1.34
C GLY A 81 -0.58 5.55 0.45
N CYS A 82 -0.09 6.61 -0.17
CA CYS A 82 1.05 6.55 -1.06
C CYS A 82 1.99 7.72 -0.86
N SER A 83 3.28 7.47 -1.07
CA SER A 83 4.28 8.52 -1.23
C SER A 83 4.80 8.44 -2.66
N ILE A 84 4.66 9.53 -3.40
CA ILE A 84 5.06 9.63 -4.80
C ILE A 84 6.11 10.73 -4.86
N SER A 85 7.33 10.39 -5.30
CA SER A 85 8.45 11.34 -5.36
C SER A 85 8.54 12.07 -6.71
N GLU A 86 7.93 11.53 -7.76
CA GLU A 86 7.92 12.10 -9.10
C GLU A 86 6.52 12.65 -9.49
N ASN A 87 6.20 13.89 -9.11
CA ASN A 87 5.14 14.65 -9.77
C ASN A 87 5.35 16.17 -9.59
N GLU A 88 5.18 16.96 -10.66
CA GLU A 88 5.14 18.43 -10.60
C GLU A 88 4.06 18.96 -9.64
N GLU A 89 3.00 18.19 -9.42
CA GLU A 89 1.84 18.55 -8.61
C GLU A 89 2.07 18.44 -7.09
N TYR A 90 3.06 17.64 -6.63
CA TYR A 90 3.25 17.35 -5.21
C TYR A 90 4.72 17.50 -4.79
N PRO A 91 5.02 18.24 -3.70
CA PRO A 91 6.37 18.31 -3.16
C PRO A 91 6.96 16.93 -2.85
N ALA A 92 8.27 16.76 -3.04
CA ALA A 92 8.98 15.55 -2.65
C ALA A 92 8.73 15.21 -1.17
N GLY A 93 8.33 13.98 -0.88
CA GLY A 93 7.98 13.52 0.46
C GLY A 93 6.51 13.72 0.86
N THR A 94 5.66 14.21 -0.06
CA THR A 94 4.20 14.20 0.13
C THR A 94 3.71 12.77 0.36
N TYR A 95 2.84 12.60 1.36
CA TYR A 95 2.14 11.34 1.64
C TYR A 95 0.64 11.58 1.55
N LEU A 96 0.03 10.98 0.53
CA LEU A 96 -1.40 11.08 0.25
C LEU A 96 -2.16 9.90 0.85
N ARG A 97 -3.42 10.10 1.22
CA ARG A 97 -4.28 9.06 1.83
C ARG A 97 -5.61 8.95 1.11
N LEU A 98 -6.08 7.73 0.93
CA LEU A 98 -7.39 7.45 0.36
C LEU A 98 -8.49 7.98 1.27
N VAL A 99 -9.34 8.86 0.73
CA VAL A 99 -10.44 9.48 1.49
C VAL A 99 -11.69 8.61 1.41
N ASN A 100 -12.18 8.17 2.57
CA ASN A 100 -13.50 7.58 2.72
C ASN A 100 -14.57 8.67 2.68
N ARG A 101 -15.07 8.97 1.48
CA ARG A 101 -16.16 9.94 1.27
C ARG A 101 -17.53 9.46 1.78
N ALA A 102 -17.66 8.18 2.13
CA ALA A 102 -18.88 7.59 2.67
C ALA A 102 -18.93 7.61 4.21
N ALA A 103 -17.88 8.09 4.88
CA ALA A 103 -17.83 8.17 6.33
C ALA A 103 -18.96 9.07 6.88
N LYS A 104 -19.84 8.50 7.70
CA LYS A 104 -20.96 9.25 8.33
C LYS A 104 -20.45 10.31 9.30
N ASN A 105 -19.42 9.98 10.08
CA ASN A 105 -18.76 10.85 11.03
C ASN A 105 -17.25 10.91 10.71
N PRO A 106 -16.83 11.77 9.75
CA PRO A 106 -15.45 11.82 9.26
C PRO A 106 -14.36 12.03 10.34
N ASP A 107 -14.72 12.67 11.45
CA ASP A 107 -13.82 13.00 12.57
C ASP A 107 -13.84 11.96 13.71
N GLU A 108 -14.66 10.91 13.62
CA GLU A 108 -14.60 9.78 14.56
C GLU A 108 -13.20 9.14 14.53
N ILE A 109 -12.70 8.73 15.69
CA ILE A 109 -11.34 8.18 15.83
C ILE A 109 -11.41 6.66 15.98
N TYR A 110 -10.65 5.95 15.14
CA TYR A 110 -10.37 4.53 15.24
C TYR A 110 -8.94 4.32 15.74
N ILE A 111 -8.74 3.29 16.57
CA ILE A 111 -7.44 2.97 17.15
C ILE A 111 -6.94 1.67 16.52
N PHE A 112 -6.03 1.77 15.55
CA PHE A 112 -5.50 0.62 14.83
C PHE A 112 -4.45 -0.11 15.68
N GLU A 113 -4.58 -1.42 15.81
CA GLU A 113 -3.56 -2.26 16.42
C GLU A 113 -2.31 -2.36 15.51
N PRO A 114 -1.15 -2.85 16.00
CA PRO A 114 -0.85 -3.14 17.40
C PRO A 114 -0.29 -1.93 18.17
N HIS A 115 -0.02 -0.82 17.48
CA HIS A 115 0.63 0.35 18.08
C HIS A 115 -0.35 1.41 18.60
N GLU A 116 -1.64 1.09 18.58
CA GLU A 116 -2.73 1.97 19.01
C GLU A 116 -2.72 3.31 18.26
N ASP A 117 -2.38 3.26 16.97
CA ASP A 117 -2.35 4.46 16.13
C ASP A 117 -3.77 5.00 15.95
N GLU A 118 -3.96 6.29 16.25
CA GLU A 118 -5.24 6.97 16.09
C GLU A 118 -5.45 7.46 14.66
N TRP A 119 -6.58 7.09 14.07
CA TRP A 119 -6.94 7.46 12.70
C TRP A 119 -8.36 7.98 12.63
N LYS A 120 -8.53 9.10 11.90
CA LYS A 120 -9.85 9.62 11.58
C LYS A 120 -10.58 8.69 10.62
N ALA A 121 -11.87 8.49 10.86
CA ALA A 121 -12.78 7.69 10.05
C ALA A 121 -12.79 8.11 8.57
N LYS A 122 -12.51 9.39 8.27
CA LYS A 122 -12.35 9.86 6.89
C LYS A 122 -11.24 9.19 6.08
N TYR A 123 -10.32 8.47 6.72
CA TYR A 123 -9.26 7.70 6.04
C TYR A 123 -9.44 6.20 6.14
N VAL A 124 -10.38 5.74 6.98
CA VAL A 124 -10.64 4.31 7.19
C VAL A 124 -11.67 3.84 6.18
N ASN A 125 -11.26 2.96 5.30
CA ASN A 125 -12.06 2.40 4.21
C ASN A 125 -12.42 0.94 4.49
N GLN A 126 -13.56 0.48 3.97
CA GLN A 126 -14.06 -0.89 4.18
C GLN A 126 -14.37 -1.62 2.86
N ASP A 127 -14.10 -0.99 1.71
CA ASP A 127 -14.39 -1.53 0.39
C ASP A 127 -13.19 -2.33 -0.16
N LEU A 128 -13.27 -3.65 -0.05
CA LEU A 128 -12.24 -4.55 -0.58
C LEU A 128 -12.10 -4.45 -2.10
N GLU A 129 -13.18 -4.27 -2.84
CA GLU A 129 -13.15 -4.19 -4.30
C GLU A 129 -12.42 -2.92 -4.75
N LEU A 130 -12.64 -1.80 -4.04
CA LEU A 130 -11.87 -0.58 -4.25
C LEU A 130 -10.38 -0.80 -4.00
N SER A 131 -10.01 -1.45 -2.89
CA SER A 131 -8.61 -1.78 -2.61
C SER A 131 -7.99 -2.64 -3.72
N LEU A 132 -8.67 -3.70 -4.14
CA LEU A 132 -8.22 -4.57 -5.21
C LEU A 132 -8.05 -3.81 -6.54
N LYS A 133 -8.97 -2.90 -6.88
CA LYS A 133 -8.84 -2.04 -8.05
C LYS A 133 -7.59 -1.17 -7.96
N LEU A 134 -7.36 -0.49 -6.83
CA LEU A 134 -6.20 0.39 -6.65
C LEU A 134 -4.87 -0.37 -6.76
N PHE A 135 -4.79 -1.56 -6.15
CA PHE A 135 -3.61 -2.42 -6.27
C PHE A 135 -3.45 -3.03 -7.68
N LYS A 136 -4.54 -3.20 -8.41
CA LYS A 136 -4.51 -3.66 -9.80
C LYS A 136 -3.87 -2.61 -10.71
N ASP A 137 -4.27 -1.34 -10.58
CA ASP A 137 -3.64 -0.21 -11.28
C ASP A 137 -2.11 -0.23 -11.05
N ILE A 138 -1.68 -0.30 -9.78
CA ILE A 138 -0.25 -0.32 -9.41
C ILE A 138 0.47 -1.55 -10.00
N TYR A 139 -0.16 -2.71 -10.04
CA TYR A 139 0.45 -3.93 -10.58
C TYR A 139 0.62 -3.89 -12.11
N GLU A 140 -0.35 -3.34 -12.82
CA GLU A 140 -0.37 -3.28 -14.29
C GLU A 140 0.48 -2.12 -14.81
N ASP A 141 0.26 -0.93 -14.26
CA ASP A 141 0.80 0.32 -14.78
C ASP A 141 1.97 0.87 -13.96
N GLY A 142 2.22 0.29 -12.78
CA GLY A 142 3.28 0.75 -11.88
C GLY A 142 2.93 2.02 -11.10
N GLU A 143 1.72 2.55 -11.27
CA GLU A 143 1.21 3.71 -10.57
C GLU A 143 -0.32 3.69 -10.46
N LEU A 144 -0.88 4.60 -9.67
CA LEU A 144 -2.33 4.80 -9.62
C LEU A 144 -2.80 5.48 -10.91
N SER A 145 -3.94 5.02 -11.44
CA SER A 145 -4.61 5.71 -12.55
C SER A 145 -5.02 7.14 -12.14
N PHE A 146 -5.21 8.02 -13.12
CA PHE A 146 -5.64 9.40 -12.88
C PHE A 146 -6.96 9.47 -12.09
N GLU A 147 -7.92 8.60 -12.43
CA GLU A 147 -9.19 8.47 -11.70
C GLU A 147 -9.01 7.97 -10.26
N SER A 148 -7.99 7.15 -10.02
CA SER A 148 -7.66 6.68 -8.68
C SER A 148 -7.02 7.79 -7.84
N LYS A 149 -6.12 8.59 -8.43
CA LYS A 149 -5.40 9.69 -7.76
C LYS A 149 -6.35 10.74 -7.16
N ILE A 150 -7.47 11.07 -7.82
CA ILE A 150 -8.44 12.07 -7.32
C ILE A 150 -9.16 11.66 -6.02
N MET A 151 -9.04 10.40 -5.60
CA MET A 151 -9.64 9.91 -4.35
C MET A 151 -8.72 10.13 -3.13
N PHE A 152 -7.49 10.59 -3.35
CA PHE A 152 -6.50 10.78 -2.29
C PHE A 152 -6.37 12.27 -1.92
N GLU A 153 -6.03 12.54 -0.65
CA GLU A 153 -5.67 13.88 -0.13
C GLU A 153 -4.36 13.89 0.66
#